data_AF-A0A8S3XLI5-F1
#
_entry.id   AF-A0A8S3XLI5-F1
#
_cell.length_a   1.000
_cell.length_b   1.000
_cell.length_c   1.000
_cell.angle_alpha   90.00
_cell.angle_beta   90.00
_cell.angle_gamma   90.00
#
_symmetry.space_group_name_H-M   'P 1'
#
loop_
_entity.id
_entity.type
_entity.pdbx_description
1 polymer ?
#
loop_
_entity_poly.entity_id
_entity_poly.type
_entity_poly.pdbx_seq_one_letter_code
_entity_poly.pdbx_strand_id
1 'polypeptide(L)'
;MTLTSAKMREATIPKPKIAFRRVIAADEKENYLTNTDLFNTSARKSCTTYMTLKDELPNFCTVQPDAGVCLSLGTKYYYDINNRECKDFLYGGCGGNRNKFDTKQSCLGECGGS
;
A
#
# COMPACT_ATOMS: atom_id res chain seq x y z
N MET A 1 -16.15 -52.26 3.14
CA MET A 1 -15.87 -51.10 2.27
C MET A 1 -15.15 -50.07 3.11
N THR A 2 -13.83 -49.99 3.00
CA THR A 2 -12.99 -49.11 3.84
C THR A 2 -12.91 -47.72 3.20
N LEU A 3 -13.30 -46.68 3.97
CA LEU A 3 -13.17 -45.28 3.59
C LEU A 3 -11.69 -44.88 3.68
N THR A 4 -11.02 -44.70 2.55
CA THR A 4 -9.66 -44.15 2.51
C THR A 4 -9.72 -42.64 2.68
N SER A 5 -9.33 -42.14 3.86
CA SER A 5 -9.22 -40.71 4.13
C SER A 5 -8.22 -40.04 3.17
N ALA A 6 -8.70 -39.10 2.36
CA ALA A 6 -7.84 -38.28 1.51
C ALA A 6 -7.02 -37.32 2.37
N LYS A 7 -5.70 -37.39 2.26
CA LYS A 7 -4.76 -36.52 2.97
C LYS A 7 -4.67 -35.19 2.23
N MET A 8 -5.21 -34.12 2.81
CA MET A 8 -5.04 -32.76 2.29
C MET A 8 -3.57 -32.38 2.37
N ARG A 9 -2.97 -31.97 1.24
CA ARG A 9 -1.58 -31.50 1.20
C ARG A 9 -1.53 -30.09 1.77
N GLU A 10 -0.71 -29.88 2.80
CA GLU A 10 -0.43 -28.56 3.35
C GLU A 10 0.26 -27.69 2.29
N ALA A 11 -0.36 -26.56 1.94
CA ALA A 11 0.26 -25.56 1.09
C ALA A 11 1.30 -24.78 1.91
N THR A 12 2.57 -25.08 1.71
CA THR A 12 3.66 -24.30 2.30
C THR A 12 3.75 -22.96 1.58
N ILE A 13 3.23 -21.89 2.20
CA ILE A 13 3.40 -20.53 1.69
C ILE A 13 4.91 -20.19 1.80
N PRO A 14 5.63 -19.92 0.71
CA PRO A 14 7.02 -19.52 0.79
C PRO A 14 7.08 -18.18 1.53
N LYS A 15 7.70 -18.18 2.71
CA LYS A 15 7.97 -16.93 3.44
C LYS A 15 8.77 -16.02 2.52
N PRO A 16 8.37 -14.76 2.32
CA PRO A 16 9.19 -13.84 1.55
C PRO A 16 10.55 -13.75 2.24
N LYS A 17 11.61 -14.17 1.54
CA LYS A 17 12.98 -13.99 2.01
C LYS A 17 13.33 -12.51 1.86
N ILE A 18 12.76 -11.67 2.73
CA ILE A 18 13.18 -10.28 2.85
C ILE A 18 14.57 -10.33 3.47
N ALA A 19 15.57 -10.19 2.62
CA ALA A 19 16.95 -10.02 3.04
C ALA A 19 17.07 -8.61 3.64
N PHE A 20 16.94 -8.50 4.96
CA PHE A 20 17.39 -7.31 5.66
C PHE A 20 18.90 -7.26 5.56
N ARG A 21 19.41 -6.40 4.66
CA ARG A 21 20.84 -6.10 4.60
C ARG A 21 21.21 -5.46 5.94
N ARG A 22 21.94 -6.21 6.77
CA ARG A 22 22.58 -5.66 7.96
C ARG A 22 23.48 -4.52 7.49
N VAL A 23 23.12 -3.29 7.84
CA VAL A 23 24.03 -2.14 7.72
C VAL A 23 25.04 -2.33 8.84
N ILE A 24 26.20 -2.92 8.51
CA ILE A 24 27.37 -2.84 9.39
C ILE A 24 27.80 -1.37 9.31
N ALA A 25 27.58 -0.63 10.41
CA ALA A 25 28.05 0.74 10.53
C ALA A 25 29.59 0.74 10.49
N ALA A 26 30.16 1.41 9.49
CA ALA A 26 31.57 1.76 9.44
C ALA A 26 31.69 3.28 9.59
N ASP A 27 32.68 3.66 10.39
CA ASP A 27 33.26 4.98 10.62
C ASP A 27 32.58 5.93 11.64
N GLU A 28 33.30 6.11 12.73
CA GLU A 28 33.06 6.99 13.87
C GLU A 28 33.09 8.47 13.47
N LYS A 29 31.95 9.02 13.06
CA LYS A 29 31.57 10.39 13.43
C LYS A 29 30.09 10.39 13.75
N GLU A 30 29.75 10.77 14.98
CA GLU A 30 28.38 11.05 15.39
C GLU A 30 27.76 12.09 14.45
N ASN A 31 27.10 11.61 13.40
CA ASN A 31 26.18 12.41 12.62
C ASN A 31 24.82 12.31 13.30
N TYR A 32 24.67 13.06 14.38
CA TYR A 32 23.35 13.40 14.89
C TYR A 32 22.68 14.26 13.81
N LEU A 33 21.92 13.59 12.93
CA LEU A 33 21.15 14.21 11.85
C LEU A 33 20.44 15.45 12.39
N THR A 34 20.90 16.62 11.95
CA THR A 34 20.32 17.89 12.38
C THR A 34 18.97 18.09 11.69
N ASN A 35 18.05 18.84 12.29
CA ASN A 35 16.75 19.16 11.66
C ASN A 35 16.87 19.76 10.25
N THR A 36 18.02 20.29 9.86
CA THR A 36 18.35 20.74 8.49
C THR A 36 18.67 19.61 7.52
N ASP A 37 19.32 18.52 7.97
CA ASP A 37 19.59 17.31 7.17
C ASP A 37 18.31 16.51 6.93
N LEU A 38 17.37 16.62 7.87
CA LEU A 38 16.04 16.07 7.74
C LEU A 38 15.38 16.58 6.46
N PHE A 39 15.39 17.87 6.12
CA PHE A 39 14.71 18.37 4.91
C PHE A 39 15.43 18.09 3.59
N ASN A 40 16.71 17.73 3.60
CA ASN A 40 17.52 17.68 2.38
C ASN A 40 17.84 16.25 1.90
N THR A 41 17.53 15.23 2.70
CA THR A 41 17.60 13.83 2.26
C THR A 41 16.53 13.53 1.21
N SER A 42 16.88 12.77 0.17
CA SER A 42 15.92 12.38 -0.90
C SER A 42 14.68 11.68 -0.34
N ALA A 43 14.84 10.94 0.75
CA ALA A 43 13.76 10.27 1.48
C ALA A 43 12.77 11.25 2.14
N ARG A 44 13.22 12.44 2.59
CA ARG A 44 12.32 13.45 3.18
C ARG A 44 11.82 14.49 2.23
N LYS A 45 12.56 14.83 1.16
CA LYS A 45 11.99 15.62 0.05
C LYS A 45 10.74 14.93 -0.52
N SER A 46 10.77 13.61 -0.57
CA SER A 46 9.61 12.77 -0.90
C SER A 46 8.51 12.85 0.15
N CYS A 47 8.84 12.78 1.45
CA CYS A 47 7.86 12.85 2.53
C CYS A 47 7.20 14.23 2.68
N THR A 48 7.91 15.35 2.53
CA THR A 48 7.30 16.70 2.55
C THR A 48 6.39 16.93 1.35
N THR A 49 6.76 16.44 0.17
CA THR A 49 5.88 16.45 -1.01
C THR A 49 4.65 15.56 -0.79
N TYR A 50 4.82 14.41 -0.16
CA TYR A 50 3.72 13.52 0.20
C TYR A 50 2.75 14.13 1.22
N MET A 51 3.28 14.86 2.20
CA MET A 51 2.49 15.56 3.22
C MET A 51 1.63 16.67 2.60
N THR A 52 2.20 17.49 1.71
CA THR A 52 1.42 18.56 1.05
C THR A 52 0.35 18.03 0.11
N LEU A 53 0.57 16.89 -0.55
CA LEU A 53 -0.46 16.27 -1.40
C LEU A 53 -1.62 15.66 -0.61
N LYS A 54 -1.34 15.17 0.59
CA LYS A 54 -2.37 14.60 1.44
C LYS A 54 -3.38 15.63 1.90
N ASP A 55 -2.92 16.86 2.13
CA ASP A 55 -3.77 17.93 2.64
C ASP A 55 -4.73 18.49 1.56
N GLU A 56 -4.38 18.34 0.28
CA GLU A 56 -5.18 18.82 -0.88
C GLU A 56 -6.16 17.77 -1.43
N LEU A 57 -6.11 16.52 -0.94
CA LEU A 57 -6.91 15.42 -1.44
C LEU A 57 -7.98 15.01 -0.42
N PRO A 58 -9.17 14.57 -0.84
CA PRO A 58 -10.13 14.02 0.09
C PRO A 58 -9.51 12.89 0.92
N ASN A 59 -9.74 12.89 2.24
CA ASN A 59 -9.15 11.90 3.16
C ASN A 59 -9.31 10.45 2.68
N PHE A 60 -10.45 10.12 2.06
CA PHE A 60 -10.70 8.78 1.54
C PHE A 60 -9.84 8.39 0.34
N CYS A 61 -9.24 9.31 -0.39
CA CYS A 61 -8.28 9.02 -1.46
C CYS A 61 -6.89 8.62 -0.91
N THR A 62 -6.64 8.90 0.37
CA THR A 62 -5.32 8.73 0.98
C THR A 62 -5.18 7.45 1.81
N VAL A 63 -6.29 6.73 2.02
CA VAL A 63 -6.33 5.47 2.76
C VAL A 63 -6.01 4.28 1.84
N GLN A 64 -5.44 3.22 2.39
CA GLN A 64 -5.19 1.99 1.64
C GLN A 64 -6.50 1.33 1.19
N PRO A 65 -6.53 0.57 0.08
CA PRO A 65 -7.72 -0.16 -0.32
C PRO A 65 -8.09 -1.21 0.72
N ASP A 66 -9.38 -1.38 0.97
CA ASP A 66 -9.90 -2.40 1.87
C ASP A 66 -10.85 -3.32 1.11
N ALA A 67 -10.47 -4.61 1.03
CA ALA A 67 -11.23 -5.65 0.36
C ALA A 67 -12.55 -5.95 1.07
N GLY A 68 -12.69 -5.59 2.35
CA GLY A 68 -13.85 -5.91 3.16
C GLY A 68 -13.90 -7.38 3.58
N VAL A 69 -15.04 -7.78 4.16
CA VAL A 69 -15.18 -9.08 4.85
C VAL A 69 -15.83 -10.17 3.99
N CYS A 70 -16.50 -9.79 2.90
CA CYS A 70 -17.15 -10.74 2.01
C CYS A 70 -16.17 -11.39 1.03
N LEU A 71 -16.58 -12.50 0.39
CA LEU A 71 -15.75 -13.29 -0.55
C LEU A 71 -16.27 -13.26 -1.99
N SER A 72 -17.15 -12.31 -2.32
CA SER A 72 -17.63 -12.09 -3.68
C SER A 72 -16.63 -11.23 -4.44
N LEU A 73 -15.53 -11.84 -4.87
CA LEU A 73 -14.41 -11.16 -5.51
C LEU A 73 -14.82 -10.46 -6.81
N GLY A 74 -14.57 -9.16 -6.88
CA GLY A 74 -14.73 -8.35 -8.08
C GLY A 74 -13.64 -7.30 -8.18
N THR A 75 -13.19 -7.01 -9.41
CA THR A 75 -12.18 -5.98 -9.66
C THR A 75 -12.75 -4.60 -9.41
N LYS A 76 -12.04 -3.80 -8.62
CA LYS A 76 -12.32 -2.39 -8.36
C LYS A 76 -11.02 -1.61 -8.47
N TYR A 77 -11.11 -0.29 -8.50
CA TYR A 77 -9.95 0.60 -8.57
C TYR A 77 -9.82 1.40 -7.27
N TYR A 78 -8.60 1.66 -6.84
CA TYR A 78 -8.28 2.55 -5.73
C TYR A 78 -7.17 3.53 -6.15
N TYR A 79 -7.12 4.68 -5.49
CA TYR A 79 -6.07 5.66 -5.74
C TYR A 79 -4.86 5.36 -4.85
N ASP A 80 -3.71 5.14 -5.49
CA ASP A 80 -2.41 5.00 -4.83
C ASP A 80 -1.71 6.36 -4.82
N ILE A 81 -1.86 7.09 -3.72
CA ILE A 81 -1.26 8.41 -3.53
C ILE A 81 0.27 8.43 -3.68
N ASN A 82 0.96 7.32 -3.40
CA ASN A 82 2.43 7.28 -3.50
C ASN A 82 2.88 7.34 -4.96
N ASN A 83 2.11 6.70 -5.83
CA ASN A 83 2.37 6.64 -7.27
C ASN A 83 1.49 7.61 -8.07
N ARG A 84 0.58 8.32 -7.39
CA ARG A 84 -0.42 9.24 -7.97
C ARG A 84 -1.19 8.61 -9.13
N GLU A 85 -1.60 7.36 -8.96
CA GLU A 85 -2.30 6.63 -10.00
C GLU A 85 -3.41 5.75 -9.43
N CYS A 86 -4.38 5.41 -10.28
CA CYS A 86 -5.43 4.45 -9.94
C CYS A 86 -5.01 3.04 -10.34
N LYS A 87 -4.98 2.14 -9.36
CA LYS A 87 -4.64 0.72 -9.51
C LYS A 87 -5.85 -0.16 -9.24
N ASP A 88 -5.87 -1.34 -9.83
CA ASP A 88 -6.89 -2.34 -9.57
C ASP A 88 -6.60 -3.16 -8.31
N PHE A 89 -7.65 -3.64 -7.66
CA PHE A 89 -7.59 -4.58 -6.55
C PHE A 89 -8.85 -5.46 -6.51
N LEU A 90 -8.76 -6.59 -5.79
CA LEU A 90 -9.91 -7.47 -5.56
C LEU A 90 -10.71 -6.99 -4.35
N TYR A 91 -11.98 -6.64 -4.58
CA TYR A 91 -12.94 -6.30 -3.55
C TYR A 91 -13.86 -7.48 -3.26
N GLY A 92 -14.13 -7.74 -1.99
CA GLY A 92 -14.94 -8.86 -1.52
C GLY A 92 -16.45 -8.68 -1.68
N GLY A 93 -16.92 -7.52 -2.13
CA GLY A 93 -18.34 -7.25 -2.41
C GLY A 93 -19.13 -6.61 -1.26
N CYS A 94 -18.59 -6.54 -0.04
CA CYS A 94 -19.22 -5.82 1.07
C CYS A 94 -18.17 -5.23 2.03
N GLY A 95 -18.56 -4.21 2.80
CA GLY A 95 -17.66 -3.48 3.70
C GLY A 95 -16.58 -2.71 2.94
N GLY A 96 -15.38 -2.66 3.51
CA GLY A 96 -14.27 -1.91 2.96
C GLY A 96 -14.38 -0.41 3.24
N ASN A 97 -13.64 0.38 2.47
CA ASN A 97 -13.66 1.85 2.56
C ASN A 97 -14.04 2.52 1.23
N ARG A 98 -13.98 3.87 1.23
CA ARG A 98 -14.36 4.74 0.10
C ARG A 98 -13.27 4.91 -0.97
N ASN A 99 -12.04 4.44 -0.75
CA ASN A 99 -11.01 4.41 -1.80
C ASN A 99 -11.27 3.22 -2.75
N LYS A 100 -12.42 3.22 -3.40
CA LYS A 100 -12.92 2.10 -4.19
C LYS A 100 -13.89 2.60 -5.26
N PHE A 101 -13.54 2.38 -6.52
CA PHE A 101 -14.25 2.87 -7.69
C PHE A 101 -14.48 1.75 -8.70
N ASP A 102 -15.52 1.89 -9.52
CA ASP A 102 -15.85 0.90 -10.55
C ASP A 102 -14.94 0.99 -11.78
N THR A 103 -14.42 2.18 -12.07
CA THR A 103 -13.57 2.42 -13.24
C THR A 103 -12.35 3.23 -12.86
N LYS A 104 -11.25 3.04 -13.61
CA LYS A 104 -10.03 3.84 -13.48
C LYS A 104 -10.30 5.33 -13.67
N GLN A 105 -11.21 5.69 -14.59
CA GLN A 105 -11.57 7.07 -14.87
C GLN A 105 -12.33 7.73 -13.72
N SER A 106 -13.28 7.03 -13.08
CA SER A 106 -13.97 7.55 -11.88
C SER A 106 -12.98 7.77 -10.73
N CYS A 107 -12.06 6.83 -10.52
CA CYS A 107 -11.01 6.98 -9.51
C CYS A 107 -10.14 8.21 -9.75
N LEU A 108 -9.69 8.45 -11.00
CA LEU A 108 -8.88 9.62 -11.33
C LEU A 108 -9.70 10.92 -11.27
N GLY A 109 -10.97 10.90 -11.62
CA GLY A 109 -11.84 12.07 -11.52
C GLY A 109 -12.06 12.53 -10.08
N GLU A 110 -12.13 11.60 -9.13
CA GLU A 110 -12.37 11.89 -7.71
C GLU A 110 -11.06 12.16 -6.93
N CYS A 111 -9.98 11.44 -7.26
CA CYS A 111 -8.75 11.42 -6.47
C CYS A 111 -7.48 11.80 -7.24
N GLY A 112 -7.57 12.04 -8.55
CA GLY A 112 -6.38 12.30 -9.39
C GLY A 112 -5.70 13.64 -9.14
N GLY A 113 -6.38 14.59 -8.47
CA GLY A 113 -5.91 15.95 -8.31
C GLY A 113 -5.92 16.73 -9.64
N SER A 114 -6.28 18.00 -9.58
CA SER A 114 -6.07 18.95 -10.70
C SER A 114 -4.69 19.58 -10.58
#